data_AF-A0A7X9IX48-F1
#
_entry.id   AF-A0A7X9IX48-F1
#
_cell.length_a   1.000
_cell.length_b   1.000
_cell.length_c   1.000
_cell.angle_alpha   90.00
_cell.angle_beta   90.00
_cell.angle_gamma   90.00
#
_symmetry.space_group_name_H-M   'P 1'
#
loop_
_entity.id
_entity.type
_entity.pdbx_description
1 polymer ?
#
loop_
_entity_poly.entity_id
_entity_poly.type
_entity_poly.pdbx_seq_one_letter_code
_entity_poly.pdbx_strand_id
1 'polypeptide(L)'
;MTAEERRRLLALVERELESPRDDAAFRQELLDSCGSLEPALRLLDLREELRRSTFYVKSEHVWYRRFGFRMMRPLFLLAAIAAVAFLLQRAIDPATGLLCFAGGAFLFYAVLQVFAWRWARLDERKLAELRDRYRRRLERLRDELEEEG
;
A
#
# COMPACT_ATOMS: atom_id res chain seq x y z
N MET A 1 -36.37 1.66 7.11
CA MET A 1 -35.56 2.85 7.44
C MET A 1 -36.47 4.07 7.43
N THR A 2 -36.39 4.93 8.43
CA THR A 2 -37.17 6.18 8.48
C THR A 2 -36.55 7.24 7.55
N ALA A 3 -37.35 8.22 7.12
CA ALA A 3 -36.85 9.33 6.28
C ALA A 3 -35.73 10.13 6.96
N GLU A 4 -35.78 10.24 8.29
CA GLU A 4 -34.78 10.97 9.07
C GLU A 4 -33.46 10.20 9.21
N GLU A 5 -33.51 8.89 9.49
CA GLU A 5 -32.33 8.01 9.49
C GLU A 5 -31.63 8.01 8.15
N ARG A 6 -32.42 7.93 7.07
CA ARG A 6 -31.89 7.97 5.71
C ARG A 6 -31.18 9.27 5.40
N ARG A 7 -31.77 10.42 5.80
CA ARG A 7 -31.16 11.73 5.61
C ARG A 7 -29.84 11.87 6.37
N ARG A 8 -29.77 11.32 7.59
CA ARG A 8 -28.54 11.29 8.39
C ARG A 8 -27.48 10.38 7.76
N LEU A 9 -27.88 9.22 7.28
CA LEU A 9 -27.01 8.26 6.59
C LEU A 9 -26.44 8.85 5.30
N LEU A 10 -27.28 9.51 4.50
CA LEU A 10 -26.87 10.18 3.27
C LEU A 10 -25.88 11.31 3.57
N ALA A 11 -26.15 12.14 4.59
CA ALA A 11 -25.22 13.17 5.03
C ALA A 11 -23.87 12.60 5.51
N LEU A 12 -23.87 11.42 6.16
CA LEU A 12 -22.63 10.72 6.54
C LEU A 12 -21.84 10.25 5.31
N VAL A 13 -22.53 9.70 4.31
CA VAL A 13 -21.91 9.25 3.05
C VAL A 13 -21.33 10.42 2.26
N GLU A 14 -22.06 11.53 2.16
CA GLU A 14 -21.59 12.75 1.50
C GLU A 14 -20.32 13.29 2.17
N ARG A 15 -20.30 13.37 3.51
CA ARG A 15 -19.10 13.78 4.25
C ARG A 15 -17.92 12.86 4.02
N GLU A 16 -18.15 11.55 3.99
CA GLU A 16 -17.08 10.58 3.73
C GLU A 16 -16.54 10.66 2.30
N LEU A 17 -17.40 11.01 1.32
CA LEU A 17 -17.00 11.28 -0.07
C LEU A 17 -16.18 12.56 -0.21
N GLU A 18 -16.50 13.61 0.54
CA GLU A 18 -15.76 14.88 0.55
C GLU A 18 -14.41 14.75 1.26
N SER A 19 -14.40 14.13 2.43
CA SER A 19 -13.22 13.98 3.27
C SER A 19 -13.31 12.72 4.13
N PRO A 20 -12.55 11.66 3.82
CA PRO A 20 -12.51 10.45 4.63
C PRO A 20 -12.13 10.78 6.07
N ARG A 21 -13.01 10.43 7.02
CA ARG A 21 -12.79 10.75 8.44
C ARG A 21 -11.95 9.67 9.12
N ASP A 22 -11.58 9.92 10.38
CA ASP A 22 -10.99 8.88 11.23
C ASP A 22 -11.97 7.71 11.48
N ASP A 23 -11.44 6.49 11.63
CA ASP A 23 -12.24 5.26 11.77
C ASP A 23 -13.11 5.27 13.02
N ALA A 24 -12.61 5.81 14.14
CA ALA A 24 -13.37 5.86 15.39
C ALA A 24 -14.53 6.86 15.27
N ALA A 25 -14.25 8.04 14.71
CA ALA A 25 -15.25 9.09 14.52
C ALA A 25 -16.39 8.64 13.58
N PHE A 26 -16.05 7.98 12.46
CA PHE A 26 -17.04 7.47 11.52
C PHE A 26 -17.94 6.39 12.13
N ARG A 27 -17.35 5.41 12.84
CA ARG A 27 -18.13 4.34 13.48
C ARG A 27 -19.11 4.89 14.50
N GLN A 28 -18.68 5.88 15.29
CA GLN A 28 -19.53 6.51 16.29
C GLN A 28 -20.69 7.25 15.62
N GLU A 29 -20.42 8.07 14.61
CA GLU A 29 -21.46 8.80 13.87
C GLU A 29 -22.43 7.87 13.14
N LEU A 30 -21.95 6.73 12.62
CA LEU A 30 -22.79 5.71 11.97
C LEU A 30 -23.76 5.07 12.97
N LEU A 31 -23.28 4.71 14.18
CA LEU A 31 -24.11 4.16 15.24
C LEU A 31 -25.15 5.17 15.75
N ASP A 32 -24.78 6.45 15.81
CA ASP A 32 -25.69 7.53 16.22
C ASP A 32 -26.73 7.88 15.13
N SER A 33 -26.40 7.62 13.86
CA SER A 33 -27.21 8.01 12.70
C SER A 33 -28.14 6.91 12.19
N CYS A 34 -27.85 5.64 12.49
CA CYS A 34 -28.54 4.50 11.90
C CYS A 34 -29.10 3.56 12.97
N GLY A 35 -30.42 3.53 13.13
CA GLY A 35 -31.10 2.51 13.93
C GLY A 35 -31.26 1.17 13.19
N SER A 36 -31.05 1.15 11.87
CA SER A 36 -31.14 -0.05 11.02
C SER A 36 -29.78 -0.70 10.81
N LEU A 37 -29.72 -2.01 11.04
CA LEU A 37 -28.49 -2.80 11.00
C LEU A 37 -27.92 -2.96 9.58
N GLU A 38 -28.77 -3.13 8.56
CA GLU A 38 -28.36 -3.51 7.20
C GLU A 38 -27.54 -2.44 6.47
N PRO A 39 -28.01 -1.19 6.30
CA PRO A 39 -27.21 -0.15 5.65
C PRO A 39 -25.95 0.23 6.44
N ALA A 40 -26.00 0.14 7.77
CA ALA A 40 -24.83 0.34 8.63
C ALA A 40 -23.75 -0.73 8.39
N LEU A 41 -24.15 -2.01 8.30
CA LEU A 41 -23.21 -3.10 7.99
C LEU A 41 -22.58 -2.93 6.60
N ARG A 42 -23.36 -2.56 5.58
CA ARG A 42 -22.81 -2.31 4.23
C ARG A 42 -21.72 -1.23 4.23
N LEU A 43 -21.94 -0.13 4.96
CA LEU A 43 -20.93 0.94 5.09
C LEU A 43 -19.68 0.49 5.85
N LEU A 44 -19.86 -0.25 6.94
CA LEU A 44 -18.74 -0.80 7.70
C LEU A 44 -17.93 -1.79 6.86
N ASP A 45 -18.59 -2.64 6.07
CA ASP A 45 -17.94 -3.61 5.20
C ASP A 45 -17.12 -2.93 4.10
N LEU A 46 -17.68 -1.90 3.44
CA LEU A 46 -16.95 -1.13 2.42
C LEU A 46 -15.67 -0.49 2.99
N ARG A 47 -15.76 0.05 4.20
CA ARG A 47 -14.65 0.71 4.89
C ARG A 47 -13.61 -0.29 5.37
N GLU A 48 -14.05 -1.43 5.91
CA GLU A 48 -13.17 -2.52 6.35
C GLU A 48 -12.45 -3.16 5.17
N GLU A 49 -13.11 -3.34 4.01
CA GLU A 49 -12.48 -3.80 2.77
C GLU A 49 -11.35 -2.84 2.33
N LEU A 50 -11.63 -1.54 2.28
CA LEU A 50 -10.61 -0.54 1.96
C LEU A 50 -9.44 -0.59 2.96
N ARG A 51 -9.73 -0.71 4.26
CA ARG A 51 -8.73 -0.79 5.31
C ARG A 51 -7.83 -2.01 5.14
N ARG A 52 -8.43 -3.19 4.92
CA ARG A 52 -7.71 -4.45 4.71
C ARG A 52 -6.84 -4.42 3.46
N SER A 53 -7.39 -3.95 2.34
CA SER A 53 -6.62 -3.83 1.09
C SER A 53 -5.48 -2.83 1.22
N THR A 54 -5.72 -1.68 1.87
CA THR A 54 -4.68 -0.68 2.15
C THR A 54 -3.60 -1.24 3.07
N PHE A 55 -3.99 -1.95 4.14
CA PHE A 55 -3.05 -2.60 5.04
C PHE A 55 -2.21 -3.64 4.31
N TYR A 56 -2.79 -4.43 3.41
CA TYR A 56 -2.06 -5.43 2.63
C TYR A 56 -0.99 -4.77 1.75
N VAL A 57 -1.35 -3.73 0.97
CA VAL A 57 -0.40 -3.01 0.11
C VAL A 57 0.70 -2.31 0.93
N LYS A 58 0.36 -1.69 2.06
CA LYS A 58 1.36 -1.07 2.95
C LYS A 58 2.28 -2.11 3.59
N SER A 59 1.73 -3.24 4.01
CA SER A 59 2.48 -4.36 4.59
C SER A 59 3.41 -5.00 3.55
N GLU A 60 2.94 -5.17 2.31
CA GLU A 60 3.73 -5.63 1.17
C GLU A 60 4.93 -4.70 0.95
N HIS A 61 4.73 -3.38 0.96
CA HIS A 61 5.79 -2.38 0.84
C HIS A 61 6.85 -2.50 1.95
N VAL A 62 6.40 -2.59 3.22
CA VAL A 62 7.30 -2.75 4.38
C VAL A 62 8.06 -4.08 4.29
N TRP A 63 7.38 -5.15 3.88
CA TRP A 63 7.97 -6.47 3.74
C TRP A 63 9.03 -6.48 2.64
N TYR A 64 8.76 -5.96 1.45
CA TYR A 64 9.75 -5.86 0.37
C TYR A 64 10.96 -5.02 0.78
N ARG A 65 10.74 -3.89 1.47
CA ARG A 65 11.84 -3.04 1.93
C ARG A 65 12.72 -3.75 2.96
N ARG A 66 12.13 -4.44 3.94
CA ARG A 66 12.88 -5.23 4.95
C ARG A 66 13.56 -6.45 4.34
N PHE A 67 12.83 -7.21 3.53
CA PHE A 67 13.30 -8.46 2.96
C PHE A 67 14.36 -8.23 1.89
N GLY A 68 14.17 -7.21 1.04
CA GLY A 68 15.18 -6.74 0.09
C GLY A 68 16.48 -6.44 0.82
N PHE A 69 16.47 -5.59 1.85
CA PHE A 69 17.69 -5.27 2.60
C PHE A 69 18.33 -6.49 3.30
N ARG A 70 17.50 -7.43 3.78
CA ARG A 70 17.96 -8.63 4.48
C ARG A 70 18.56 -9.68 3.54
N MET A 71 18.02 -9.83 2.33
CA MET A 71 18.56 -10.68 1.25
C MET A 71 19.83 -10.08 0.62
N MET A 72 19.93 -8.76 0.56
CA MET A 72 21.07 -8.06 -0.03
C MET A 72 22.36 -8.24 0.79
N ARG A 73 22.27 -8.26 2.12
CA ARG A 73 23.42 -8.46 3.01
C ARG A 73 24.24 -9.73 2.73
N PRO A 74 23.65 -10.93 2.68
CA PRO A 74 24.41 -12.16 2.39
C PRO A 74 24.92 -12.18 0.96
N LEU A 75 24.17 -11.68 -0.03
CA LEU A 75 24.65 -11.60 -1.42
C LEU A 75 25.88 -10.69 -1.56
N PHE A 76 25.87 -9.53 -0.90
CA PHE A 76 27.02 -8.64 -0.84
C PHE A 76 28.22 -9.27 -0.12
N LEU A 77 27.98 -9.99 0.98
CA LEU A 77 29.03 -10.71 1.70
C LEU A 77 29.66 -11.79 0.81
N LEU A 78 28.85 -12.56 0.10
CA LEU A 78 29.30 -13.62 -0.80
C LEU A 78 30.06 -13.06 -1.99
N ALA A 79 29.60 -11.94 -2.55
CA ALA A 79 30.30 -11.21 -3.59
C ALA A 79 31.65 -10.68 -3.09
N ALA A 80 31.72 -10.13 -1.87
CA ALA A 80 32.97 -9.65 -1.28
C ALA A 80 33.96 -10.80 -1.05
N ILE A 81 33.49 -11.95 -0.53
CA ILE A 81 34.32 -13.15 -0.34
C ILE A 81 34.84 -13.65 -1.69
N ALA A 82 33.99 -13.70 -2.73
CA ALA A 82 34.40 -14.09 -4.07
C ALA A 82 35.45 -13.13 -4.65
N ALA A 83 35.30 -11.82 -4.45
CA ALA A 83 36.28 -10.83 -4.88
C ALA A 83 37.64 -11.01 -4.16
N VAL A 84 37.63 -11.26 -2.85
CA VAL A 84 38.86 -11.55 -2.08
C VAL A 84 39.52 -12.85 -2.55
N ALA A 85 38.75 -13.91 -2.78
CA ALA A 85 39.26 -15.17 -3.31
C ALA A 85 39.87 -15.01 -4.72
N PHE A 86 39.26 -14.16 -5.55
CA PHE A 86 39.74 -13.86 -6.90
C PHE A 86 41.04 -13.05 -6.89
N LEU A 87 41.16 -12.06 -6.00
CA LEU A 87 42.39 -11.29 -5.78
C LEU A 87 43.54 -12.19 -5.28
N LEU A 88 43.23 -13.17 -4.42
CA LEU A 88 44.20 -14.15 -3.93
C LEU A 88 44.69 -15.11 -5.04
N GLN A 89 43.90 -15.32 -6.10
CA GLN A 89 44.21 -16.26 -7.18
C GLN A 89 45.27 -15.75 -8.18
N ARG A 90 45.81 -14.53 -8.01
CA ARG A 90 46.95 -13.95 -8.77
C ARG A 90 46.85 -13.94 -10.31
N ALA A 91 45.72 -14.30 -10.90
CA ALA A 91 45.58 -14.41 -12.35
C ALA A 91 45.33 -13.08 -13.09
N ILE A 92 44.93 -12.01 -12.38
CA ILE A 92 44.58 -10.69 -12.95
C ILE A 92 45.18 -9.57 -12.06
N ASP A 93 45.50 -8.43 -12.67
CA ASP A 93 45.94 -7.23 -11.97
C ASP A 93 44.92 -6.83 -10.88
N PRO A 94 45.32 -6.78 -9.59
CA PRO A 94 44.41 -6.53 -8.47
C PRO A 94 43.61 -5.23 -8.60
N ALA A 95 44.17 -4.21 -9.28
CA ALA A 95 43.46 -2.95 -9.53
C ALA A 95 42.24 -3.15 -10.43
N THR A 96 42.37 -3.95 -11.50
CA THR A 96 41.27 -4.25 -12.44
C THR A 96 40.19 -5.10 -11.77
N GLY A 97 40.59 -6.06 -10.91
CA GLY A 97 39.65 -6.87 -10.13
C GLY A 97 38.80 -6.03 -9.16
N LEU A 98 39.42 -5.08 -8.46
CA LEU A 98 38.73 -4.14 -7.56
C LEU A 98 37.76 -3.22 -8.31
N LEU A 99 38.16 -2.70 -9.48
CA LEU A 99 37.29 -1.86 -10.30
C LEU A 99 36.07 -2.62 -10.83
N CYS A 100 36.25 -3.85 -11.31
CA CYS A 100 35.14 -4.70 -11.76
C CYS A 100 34.18 -5.03 -10.60
N PHE A 101 34.71 -5.31 -9.41
CA PHE A 101 33.88 -5.55 -8.23
C PHE A 101 33.08 -4.32 -7.81
N ALA A 102 33.75 -3.16 -7.71
CA ALA A 102 33.10 -1.89 -7.36
C ALA A 102 32.03 -1.50 -8.40
N GLY A 103 32.33 -1.68 -9.69
CA GLY A 103 31.39 -1.46 -10.78
C GLY A 103 30.18 -2.38 -10.70
N GLY A 104 30.37 -3.68 -10.44
CA GLY A 104 29.29 -4.64 -10.24
C GLY A 104 28.41 -4.30 -9.03
N ALA A 105 29.03 -3.94 -7.90
CA ALA A 105 28.33 -3.50 -6.69
C ALA A 105 27.50 -2.22 -6.94
N PHE A 106 28.06 -1.25 -7.65
CA PHE A 106 27.35 -0.03 -8.04
C PHE A 106 26.18 -0.31 -8.98
N LEU A 107 26.39 -1.11 -10.02
CA LEU A 107 25.35 -1.49 -10.97
C LEU A 107 24.20 -2.21 -10.26
N PHE A 108 24.53 -3.15 -9.37
CA PHE A 108 23.57 -3.89 -8.58
C PHE A 108 22.76 -2.98 -7.65
N TYR A 109 23.43 -2.05 -6.97
CA TYR A 109 22.74 -1.05 -6.13
C TYR A 109 21.84 -0.14 -6.96
N ALA A 110 22.29 0.32 -8.12
CA ALA A 110 21.49 1.13 -9.04
C ALA A 110 20.24 0.38 -9.52
N VAL A 111 20.37 -0.89 -9.91
CA VAL A 111 19.23 -1.74 -10.30
C VAL A 111 18.25 -1.91 -9.14
N LEU A 112 18.75 -2.14 -7.92
CA LEU A 112 17.90 -2.24 -6.73
C LEU A 112 17.12 -0.94 -6.47
N GLN A 113 17.78 0.21 -6.59
CA GLN A 113 17.14 1.52 -6.41
C GLN A 113 16.05 1.76 -7.45
N VAL A 114 16.31 1.43 -8.72
CA VAL A 114 15.30 1.51 -9.79
C VAL A 114 14.12 0.58 -9.51
N PHE A 115 14.39 -0.65 -9.04
CA PHE A 115 13.35 -1.61 -8.69
C PHE A 115 12.49 -1.13 -7.51
N ALA A 116 13.12 -0.61 -6.45
CA ALA A 116 12.44 -0.06 -5.28
C ALA A 116 11.58 1.15 -5.65
N TRP A 117 12.11 2.06 -6.47
CA TRP A 117 11.36 3.22 -6.97
C TRP A 117 10.17 2.82 -7.85
N ARG A 118 10.38 1.88 -8.78
CA ARG A 118 9.31 1.37 -9.65
C ARG A 118 8.21 0.71 -8.83
N TRP A 119 8.56 -0.07 -7.81
CA TRP A 119 7.60 -0.69 -6.91
C TRP A 119 6.82 0.33 -6.09
N ALA A 120 7.48 1.35 -5.52
CA ALA A 120 6.80 2.41 -4.80
C ALA A 120 5.74 3.10 -5.68
N ARG A 121 6.06 3.36 -6.95
CA ARG A 121 5.08 3.90 -7.91
C ARG A 121 3.91 2.94 -8.20
N LEU A 122 4.15 1.64 -8.25
CA LEU A 122 3.08 0.65 -8.43
C LEU A 122 2.18 0.58 -7.20
N ASP A 123 2.75 0.64 -6.00
CA ASP A 123 1.99 0.67 -4.75
C ASP A 123 1.12 1.93 -4.65
N GLU A 124 1.65 3.10 -5.02
CA GLU A 124 0.88 4.35 -5.09
C GLU A 124 -0.30 4.25 -6.06
N ARG A 125 -0.09 3.64 -7.24
CA ARG A 125 -1.16 3.39 -8.21
C ARG A 125 -2.21 2.42 -7.65
N LYS A 126 -1.80 1.31 -7.05
CA LYS A 126 -2.72 0.37 -6.39
C LYS A 126 -3.56 1.06 -5.31
N LEU A 127 -2.93 1.89 -4.48
CA LEU A 127 -3.62 2.65 -3.42
C LEU A 127 -4.58 3.71 -4.00
N ALA A 128 -4.24 4.35 -5.12
CA ALA A 128 -5.15 5.24 -5.82
C ALA A 128 -6.37 4.46 -6.36
N GLU A 129 -6.14 3.34 -7.04
CA GLU A 129 -7.23 2.50 -7.56
C GLU A 129 -8.17 1.97 -6.47
N LEU A 130 -7.62 1.57 -5.32
CA LEU A 130 -8.43 1.11 -4.18
C LEU A 130 -9.33 2.24 -3.64
N ARG A 131 -8.79 3.47 -3.52
CA ARG A 131 -9.56 4.64 -3.14
C ARG A 131 -10.63 4.99 -4.16
N ASP A 132 -10.32 4.93 -5.45
CA ASP A 132 -11.29 5.20 -6.52
C ASP A 132 -12.40 4.14 -6.58
N ARG A 133 -12.09 2.86 -6.31
CA ARG A 133 -13.10 1.80 -6.21
C ARG A 133 -14.01 2.01 -5.00
N TYR A 134 -13.43 2.39 -3.86
CA TYR A 134 -14.20 2.69 -2.65
C TYR A 134 -15.14 3.88 -2.89
N ARG A 135 -14.63 4.99 -3.44
CA ARG A 135 -15.42 6.17 -3.79
C ARG A 135 -16.61 5.83 -4.71
N ARG A 136 -16.37 5.08 -5.79
CA ARG A 136 -17.43 4.62 -6.70
C ARG A 136 -18.45 3.68 -6.07
N ARG A 137 -18.11 2.99 -4.99
CA ARG A 137 -19.08 2.16 -4.24
C ARG A 137 -19.88 3.01 -3.25
N LEU A 138 -19.27 4.00 -2.63
CA LEU A 138 -19.97 5.00 -1.82
C LEU A 138 -20.94 5.84 -2.65
N GLU A 139 -20.53 6.29 -3.85
CA GLU A 139 -21.40 7.01 -4.78
C GLU A 139 -22.64 6.17 -5.15
N ARG A 140 -22.46 4.89 -5.49
CA ARG A 140 -23.58 3.98 -5.74
C ARG A 140 -24.50 3.81 -4.54
N LEU A 141 -23.94 3.68 -3.33
CA LEU A 141 -24.75 3.58 -2.12
C LEU A 141 -25.52 4.88 -1.86
N ARG A 142 -24.92 6.04 -2.12
CA ARG A 142 -25.63 7.33 -2.04
C ARG A 142 -26.80 7.36 -3.02
N ASP A 143 -26.57 6.98 -4.27
CA ASP A 143 -27.61 7.00 -5.31
C ASP A 143 -28.76 6.01 -4.97
N GLU A 144 -28.45 4.80 -4.48
CA GLU A 144 -29.44 3.85 -3.94
C GLU A 144 -30.24 4.48 -2.77
N LEU A 145 -29.55 5.16 -1.86
CA LEU A 145 -30.15 5.93 -0.78
C LEU A 145 -30.84 7.21 -1.26
N GLU A 146 -30.81 7.61 -2.52
CA GLU A 146 -31.60 8.73 -3.07
C GLU A 146 -32.85 8.21 -3.80
N GLU A 147 -32.74 7.07 -4.47
CA GLU A 147 -33.83 6.45 -5.24
C GLU A 147 -34.89 5.74 -4.36
N GLU A 148 -34.54 5.24 -3.17
CA GLU A 148 -35.49 4.58 -2.26
C GLU A 148 -36.52 5.54 -1.60
N GLY A 149 -36.76 6.74 -2.13
CA GLY A 149 -37.52 7.85 -1.49
C GLY A 149 -38.59 8.49 -2.31
#